data_AF-A0A8T4CFS4-F1
#
_entry.id   AF-A0A8T4CFS4-F1
#
_cell.length_a   1.000
_cell.length_b   1.000
_cell.length_c   1.000
_cell.angle_alpha   90.00
_cell.angle_beta   90.00
_cell.angle_gamma   90.00
#
_symmetry.space_group_name_H-M   'P 1'
#
loop_
_entity.id
_entity.type
_entity.pdbx_description
1 polymer ?
#
loop_
_entity_poly.entity_id
_entity_poly.type
_entity_poly.pdbx_seq_one_letter_code
_entity_poly.pdbx_strand_id
1 'polypeptide(L)'
;MLSELQFLCQEIWHSTPMFAQASPAVVAGVIYVGAGDGNIYALDALTGAKIWQYKTDGFIRGQTSIAGGVIYVGTGNGAVYAIGTPKPSPSPT
;
A
#
# COMPACT_ATOMS: atom_id res chain seq x y z
N MET A 1 -16.29 -37.16 -16.53
CA MET A 1 -14.83 -37.14 -16.41
C MET A 1 -14.40 -35.68 -16.32
N LEU A 2 -13.90 -35.32 -15.14
CA LEU A 2 -13.25 -34.09 -14.67
C LEU A 2 -13.49 -32.79 -15.45
N SER A 3 -14.28 -31.91 -14.83
CA SER A 3 -14.37 -30.49 -15.15
C SER A 3 -13.00 -29.84 -15.02
N GLU A 4 -12.50 -29.28 -16.12
CA GLU A 4 -11.35 -28.39 -16.09
C GLU A 4 -11.69 -27.22 -15.16
N LEU A 5 -11.07 -27.21 -13.98
CA LEU A 5 -11.01 -26.05 -13.12
C LEU A 5 -10.20 -25.00 -13.87
N GLN A 6 -10.91 -24.19 -14.63
CA GLN A 6 -10.39 -22.93 -15.16
C GLN A 6 -10.20 -22.01 -13.95
N PHE A 7 -9.05 -22.13 -13.29
CA PHE A 7 -8.58 -21.08 -12.38
C PHE A 7 -8.16 -19.90 -13.26
N LEU A 8 -9.15 -19.17 -13.77
CA LEU A 8 -8.94 -17.88 -14.40
C LEU A 8 -8.56 -16.90 -13.30
N CYS A 9 -7.53 -16.10 -13.55
CA CYS A 9 -7.22 -14.95 -12.69
C CYS A 9 -8.49 -14.09 -12.60
N GLN A 10 -9.11 -14.03 -11.42
CA GLN A 10 -10.28 -13.20 -11.17
C GLN A 10 -9.85 -11.96 -10.39
N GLU A 11 -10.38 -10.81 -10.80
CA GLU A 11 -10.20 -9.57 -10.04
C GLU A 11 -10.88 -9.70 -8.66
N ILE A 12 -10.16 -9.37 -7.59
CA ILE A 12 -10.72 -9.35 -6.22
C ILE A 12 -11.31 -7.97 -5.92
N TRP A 13 -10.58 -6.90 -6.23
CA TRP A 13 -11.02 -5.51 -6.17
C TRP A 13 -10.05 -4.61 -6.95
N HIS A 14 -10.49 -3.39 -7.26
CA HIS A 14 -9.63 -2.34 -7.82
C HIS A 14 -9.84 -1.00 -7.10
N SER A 15 -8.78 -0.18 -7.05
CA SER A 15 -8.83 1.19 -6.53
C SER A 15 -7.84 2.05 -7.30
N THR A 16 -8.21 3.28 -7.63
CA THR A 16 -7.38 4.20 -8.40
C THR A 16 -6.97 5.40 -7.54
N PRO A 17 -5.96 5.27 -6.65
CA PRO A 17 -5.33 6.46 -6.11
C PRO A 17 -4.67 7.23 -7.25
N MET A 18 -4.94 8.52 -7.34
CA MET A 18 -4.55 9.36 -8.47
C MET A 18 -3.02 9.30 -8.68
N PHE A 19 -2.61 8.77 -9.84
CA PHE A 19 -1.21 8.52 -10.21
C PHE A 19 -0.42 7.68 -9.20
N ALA A 20 -0.86 6.45 -8.89
CA ALA A 20 0.02 5.47 -8.25
C ALA A 20 1.25 5.18 -9.14
N GLN A 21 2.34 5.92 -8.92
CA GLN A 21 3.62 5.71 -9.60
C GLN A 21 4.58 4.85 -8.77
N ALA A 22 4.24 4.59 -7.51
CA ALA A 22 5.01 3.75 -6.61
C ALA A 22 4.58 2.28 -6.71
N SER A 23 5.54 1.36 -6.62
CA SER A 23 5.23 -0.04 -6.33
C SER A 23 4.58 -0.14 -4.94
N PRO A 24 3.45 -0.85 -4.80
CA PRO A 24 2.83 -1.08 -3.50
C PRO A 24 3.68 -2.04 -2.66
N ALA A 25 3.63 -1.88 -1.34
CA ALA A 25 4.23 -2.80 -0.38
C ALA A 25 3.13 -3.38 0.53
N VAL A 26 3.20 -4.68 0.84
CA VAL A 26 2.17 -5.37 1.62
C VAL A 26 2.77 -5.95 2.89
N VAL A 27 2.21 -5.62 4.05
CA VAL A 27 2.58 -6.24 5.33
C VAL A 27 1.34 -6.35 6.22
N ALA A 28 1.20 -7.49 6.90
CA ALA A 28 0.13 -7.75 7.88
C ALA A 28 -1.29 -7.43 7.36
N GLY A 29 -1.59 -7.75 6.09
CA GLY A 29 -2.91 -7.53 5.50
C GLY A 29 -3.19 -6.09 5.06
N VAL A 30 -2.18 -5.22 5.05
CA VAL A 30 -2.31 -3.82 4.63
C VAL A 30 -1.40 -3.55 3.43
N ILE A 31 -1.96 -2.92 2.40
CA ILE A 31 -1.25 -2.41 1.23
C ILE A 31 -0.88 -0.96 1.49
N TYR A 32 0.38 -0.62 1.26
CA TYR A 32 0.91 0.74 1.31
C TYR A 32 1.33 1.18 -0.07
N VAL A 33 0.81 2.31 -0.52
CA VAL A 33 1.12 2.84 -1.85
C VAL A 33 1.24 4.36 -1.80
N GLY A 34 2.35 4.87 -2.31
CA GLY A 34 2.53 6.28 -2.59
C GLY A 34 1.91 6.68 -3.93
N ALA A 35 1.30 7.86 -3.96
CA ALA A 35 0.64 8.38 -5.14
C ALA A 35 1.18 9.76 -5.56
N GLY A 36 1.04 10.06 -6.85
CA GLY A 36 1.55 11.28 -7.48
C GLY A 36 0.84 12.55 -7.02
N ASP A 37 -0.32 12.41 -6.37
CA ASP A 37 -1.00 13.48 -5.63
C ASP A 37 -0.27 13.89 -4.33
N GLY A 38 0.84 13.22 -3.99
CA GLY A 38 1.61 13.46 -2.78
C GLY A 38 0.93 12.89 -1.54
N ASN A 39 0.21 11.78 -1.67
CA ASN A 39 -0.35 11.04 -0.54
C ASN A 39 0.22 9.62 -0.46
N ILE A 40 0.43 9.16 0.76
CA ILE A 40 0.67 7.75 1.08
C ILE A 40 -0.64 7.16 1.57
N TYR A 41 -1.09 6.08 0.93
CA TYR A 41 -2.34 5.40 1.26
C TYR A 41 -2.04 4.05 1.93
N ALA A 42 -2.81 3.75 2.98
CA ALA A 42 -2.91 2.40 3.52
C ALA A 42 -4.29 1.84 3.21
N LEU A 43 -4.33 0.69 2.55
CA LEU A 43 -5.54 0.01 2.12
C LEU A 43 -5.60 -1.38 2.75
N ASP A 44 -6.79 -1.82 3.13
CA ASP A 44 -7.03 -3.21 3.49
C ASP A 44 -6.79 -4.11 2.26
N ALA A 45 -5.94 -5.13 2.41
CA ALA A 45 -5.51 -5.96 1.27
C ALA A 45 -6.63 -6.83 0.70
N LEU A 46 -7.67 -7.14 1.49
CA LEU A 46 -8.77 -8.00 1.08
C LEU A 46 -9.87 -7.22 0.36
N THR A 47 -10.12 -5.99 0.80
CA THR A 47 -11.27 -5.19 0.36
C THR A 47 -10.90 -3.96 -0.46
N GLY A 48 -9.63 -3.53 -0.41
CA GLY A 48 -9.18 -2.26 -0.99
C GLY A 48 -9.65 -1.03 -0.21
N ALA A 49 -10.32 -1.21 0.94
CA ALA A 49 -10.84 -0.13 1.74
C ALA A 49 -9.71 0.71 2.32
N LYS A 50 -9.81 2.04 2.23
CA LYS A 50 -8.82 2.95 2.79
C LYS A 50 -8.85 2.91 4.32
N ILE A 51 -7.75 2.48 4.92
CA ILE A 51 -7.52 2.48 6.37
C ILE A 51 -7.09 3.88 6.82
N TRP A 52 -6.09 4.45 6.15
CA TRP A 52 -5.61 5.81 6.41
C TRP A 52 -4.91 6.42 5.20
N GLN A 53 -4.66 7.72 5.26
CA GLN A 53 -3.79 8.44 4.31
C GLN A 53 -2.89 9.43 5.05
N TYR A 54 -1.72 9.70 4.47
CA TYR A 54 -0.77 10.68 4.97
C TYR A 54 -0.35 11.62 3.83
N LYS A 55 -0.49 12.94 4.05
CA LYS A 55 -0.13 13.96 3.06
C LYS A 55 1.35 14.30 3.17
N THR A 56 2.06 14.26 2.05
CA THR A 56 3.44 14.71 1.92
C THR A 56 3.50 16.08 1.24
N ASP A 57 4.63 16.78 1.39
CA ASP A 57 4.88 18.12 0.81
C ASP A 57 5.41 18.05 -0.62
N GLY A 58 5.39 16.88 -1.23
CA GLY A 58 5.85 16.63 -2.59
C GLY A 58 5.19 15.39 -3.18
N PHE A 59 5.19 15.30 -4.50
CA PHE A 59 4.70 14.13 -5.22
C PHE A 59 5.55 12.89 -4.93
N ILE A 60 4.94 11.71 -4.94
CA ILE A 60 5.65 10.45 -4.77
C ILE A 60 5.82 9.80 -6.13
N ARG A 61 7.08 9.65 -6.56
CA ARG A 61 7.46 9.02 -7.84
C ARG A 61 8.37 7.80 -7.68
N GLY A 62 8.65 7.41 -6.44
CA GLY A 62 9.61 6.34 -6.10
C GLY A 62 8.94 5.08 -5.55
N GLN A 63 9.77 4.07 -5.28
CA GLN A 63 9.34 2.84 -4.62
C GLN A 63 8.94 3.10 -3.16
N THR A 64 7.93 2.37 -2.69
CA THR A 64 7.59 2.30 -1.26
C THR A 64 8.37 1.11 -0.69
N SER A 65 9.29 1.34 0.26
CA SER A 65 10.01 0.24 0.93
C SER A 65 9.55 0.10 2.38
N ILE A 66 9.60 -1.14 2.90
CA ILE A 66 9.22 -1.44 4.28
C ILE A 66 10.37 -2.16 4.96
N ALA A 67 10.78 -1.67 6.13
CA ALA A 67 11.75 -2.35 7.00
C ALA A 67 11.37 -2.13 8.46
N GLY A 68 11.35 -3.20 9.26
CA GLY A 68 11.09 -3.12 10.70
C GLY A 68 9.74 -2.51 11.10
N GLY A 69 8.71 -2.63 10.24
CA GLY A 69 7.41 -1.98 10.48
C GLY A 69 7.42 -0.47 10.24
N VAL A 70 8.37 0.03 9.44
CA VAL A 70 8.42 1.42 9.00
C VAL A 70 8.40 1.44 7.48
N ILE A 71 7.55 2.30 6.94
CA ILE A 71 7.44 2.59 5.50
C ILE A 71 8.36 3.77 5.20
N TYR A 72 9.19 3.64 4.17
CA TYR A 72 10.05 4.70 3.68
C TYR A 72 9.60 5.14 2.30
N VAL A 73 9.40 6.44 2.15
CA VAL A 73 8.95 7.05 0.89
C VAL A 73 9.78 8.28 0.59
N GLY A 74 10.37 8.32 -0.60
CA GLY A 74 11.00 9.52 -1.15
C GLY A 74 10.01 10.33 -1.97
N THR A 75 10.06 11.66 -1.82
CA THR A 75 9.26 12.60 -2.61
C THR A 75 10.14 13.34 -3.61
N GLY A 76 9.53 13.86 -4.68
CA GLY A 76 10.26 14.54 -5.75
C GLY A 76 10.91 15.88 -5.37
N ASN A 77 10.53 16.45 -4.22
CA ASN A 77 11.18 17.65 -3.66
C ASN A 77 12.43 17.32 -2.82
N GLY A 78 12.83 16.04 -2.77
CA GLY A 78 14.01 15.59 -2.01
C GLY A 78 13.74 15.22 -0.55
N ALA A 79 12.50 15.32 -0.06
CA ALA A 79 12.17 14.86 1.28
C ALA A 79 12.05 13.33 1.37
N VAL A 80 12.29 12.80 2.57
CA VAL A 80 12.13 11.39 2.91
C VAL A 80 11.20 11.29 4.11
N TYR A 81 10.16 10.47 3.97
CA TYR A 81 9.20 10.18 5.03
C TYR A 81 9.44 8.77 5.57
N ALA A 82 9.40 8.63 6.90
CA ALA A 82 9.44 7.37 7.62
C ALA A 82 8.16 7.25 8.45
N ILE A 83 7.27 6.33 8.07
CA ILE A 83 5.94 6.18 8.68
C ILE A 83 5.84 4.82 9.35
N GLY A 84 5.64 4.80 10.67
CA GLY A 84 5.39 3.56 11.39
C GLY A 84 4.08 2.91 10.94
N THR A 85 4.13 1.62 10.65
CA THR A 85 2.91 0.82 10.48
C THR A 85 2.29 0.57 11.85
N PRO A 86 0.96 0.58 12.00
CA PRO A 86 0.33 0.07 13.21
C PRO A 86 0.92 -1.32 13.53
N LYS A 87 1.43 -1.51 14.75
CA LYS A 87 1.81 -2.86 15.18
C LYS A 87 0.55 -3.71 15.11
N PRO A 88 0.62 -4.96 14.58
CA PRO A 88 -0.44 -5.91 14.84
C PRO A 88 -0.64 -5.91 16.36
N SER A 89 -1.86 -5.64 16.83
CA SER A 89 -2.17 -5.91 18.23
C SER A 89 -1.76 -7.36 18.47
N PRO A 90 -0.99 -7.69 19.53
CA PRO A 90 -0.73 -9.08 19.85
C PRO A 90 -2.10 -9.74 19.95
N SER A 91 -2.32 -10.80 19.14
CA SER A 91 -3.54 -11.59 19.21
C SER A 91 -3.74 -11.98 20.69
N PRO A 92 -4.92 -11.73 21.29
CA PRO A 92 -5.18 -12.25 22.62
C PRO A 92 -5.00 -13.77 22.55
N THR A 93 -4.02 -14.27 23.30
CA THR A 93 -3.71 -15.70 23.42
C THR A 93 -4.73 -16.37 24.32
#